data_AF-A0AAN6H1C3-F1
#
_entry.id   AF-A0AAN6H1C3-F1
#
_cell.length_a   1.000
_cell.length_b   1.000
_cell.length_c   1.000
_cell.angle_alpha   90.00
_cell.angle_beta   90.00
_cell.angle_gamma   90.00
#
_symmetry.space_group_name_H-M   'P 1'
#
loop_
_entity.id
_entity.type
_entity.pdbx_description
1 polymer ?
#
loop_
_entity_poly.entity_id
_entity_poly.type
_entity_poly.pdbx_seq_one_letter_code
_entity_poly.pdbx_strand_id
1 'polypeptide(L)'
;SSAATAQTRATPPKMVLGHHKNSLASNRSSTEDPRDSDPGEDVEVVNTEQGNVLSHIISQLRPGADLSRVTLPTFILEPRSMLERITNFMAVPDTLLPLPTIDDPVQRFVAVTKFYLSGWHIKPPGVKKPLNPVLGETFTGYWDYPDGTRGYYISEQTSHHPPKSSYFYMAPAHKIRIDGTLKPRSKFLGNSVGSFMEGIAVMRFFNRNER
;
A
#
# COMPACT_ATOMS: atom_id res chain seq x y z
N SER A 1 -17.24 9.84 36.99
CA SER A 1 -15.91 10.20 36.47
C SER A 1 -15.35 8.96 35.78
N SER A 2 -15.46 8.88 34.46
CA SER A 2 -14.92 7.78 33.64
C SER A 2 -14.07 8.43 32.56
N ALA A 3 -12.77 8.55 32.82
CA ALA A 3 -11.81 9.06 31.85
C ALA A 3 -11.66 8.02 30.73
N ALA A 4 -12.14 8.35 29.54
CA ALA A 4 -11.77 7.65 28.33
C ALA A 4 -10.28 7.87 28.10
N THR A 5 -9.48 6.82 28.28
CA THR A 5 -8.07 6.83 27.92
C THR A 5 -7.96 6.97 26.40
N ALA A 6 -7.60 8.15 25.93
CA ALA A 6 -7.21 8.35 24.55
C ALA A 6 -6.00 7.44 24.28
N GLN A 7 -6.20 6.41 23.44
CA GLN A 7 -5.08 5.64 22.90
C GLN A 7 -4.27 6.58 22.01
N THR A 8 -3.11 6.97 22.50
CA THR A 8 -2.08 7.66 21.72
C THR A 8 -1.82 6.83 20.47
N ARG A 9 -2.17 7.34 19.28
CA ARG A 9 -1.83 6.71 18.00
C ARG A 9 -0.31 6.60 17.95
N ALA A 10 0.22 5.39 18.14
CA ALA A 10 1.64 5.13 17.96
C ALA A 10 1.99 5.46 16.50
N THR A 11 3.02 6.29 16.29
CA THR A 11 3.54 6.56 14.96
C THR A 11 3.97 5.22 14.34
N PRO A 12 3.49 4.86 13.14
CA PRO A 12 3.84 3.59 12.53
C PRO A 12 5.36 3.50 12.35
N PRO A 13 5.99 2.31 12.56
CA PRO A 13 7.43 2.15 12.41
C PRO A 13 7.81 2.55 10.99
N LYS A 14 8.82 3.42 10.88
CA LYS A 14 9.31 3.87 9.58
C LYS A 14 10.00 2.70 8.88
N MET A 15 9.54 2.39 7.67
CA MET A 15 10.20 1.42 6.81
C MET A 15 11.56 1.98 6.39
N VAL A 16 12.60 1.17 6.52
CA VAL A 16 13.95 1.49 6.05
C VAL A 16 14.18 0.83 4.70
N LEU A 17 14.65 1.61 3.73
CA LEU A 17 14.88 1.16 2.36
C LEU A 17 16.12 0.26 2.26
N GLY A 18 15.96 -0.92 1.66
CA GLY A 18 17.08 -1.79 1.30
C GLY A 18 17.81 -1.21 0.08
N HIS A 19 19.05 -0.74 0.27
CA HIS A 19 19.84 -0.20 -0.84
C HIS A 19 20.51 -1.34 -1.62
N HIS A 20 20.12 -1.53 -2.90
CA HIS A 20 20.97 -2.23 -3.86
C HIS A 20 22.15 -1.32 -4.24
N LYS A 21 23.38 -1.81 -4.11
CA LYS A 21 24.64 -1.04 -4.26
C LYS A 21 24.95 -0.47 -5.67
N ASN A 22 23.98 -0.35 -6.59
CA ASN A 22 24.21 0.11 -7.97
C ASN A 22 23.23 1.21 -8.45
N SER A 23 22.85 2.16 -7.60
CA SER A 23 22.26 3.42 -8.07
C SER A 23 22.77 4.60 -7.25
N LEU A 24 23.16 5.67 -7.95
CA LEU A 24 23.66 6.93 -7.38
C LEU A 24 22.82 7.39 -6.18
N ALA A 25 23.52 7.72 -5.11
CA ALA A 25 22.95 8.09 -3.82
C ALA A 25 21.96 9.27 -3.96
N SER A 26 20.70 9.02 -3.61
CA SER A 26 19.80 10.05 -3.12
C SER A 26 19.35 9.67 -1.72
N ASN A 27 20.09 10.15 -0.71
CA ASN A 27 19.62 10.14 0.68
C ASN A 27 18.42 11.07 0.78
N ARG A 28 17.21 10.53 0.70
CA ARG A 28 16.00 11.20 1.17
C ARG A 28 15.34 10.32 2.21
N SER A 29 15.58 10.70 3.47
CA SER A 29 14.78 10.24 4.61
C SER A 29 13.39 10.86 4.48
N SER A 30 12.36 10.03 4.34
CA SER A 30 10.97 10.48 4.34
C SER A 30 10.57 10.83 5.77
N THR A 31 10.76 12.10 6.16
CA THR A 31 10.12 12.67 7.34
C THR A 31 8.68 13.04 6.98
N GLU A 32 7.73 12.15 7.28
CA GLU A 32 6.34 12.57 7.47
C GLU A 32 6.12 12.78 8.97
N ASP A 33 5.80 14.02 9.34
CA ASP A 33 5.33 14.41 10.67
C ASP A 33 3.89 13.91 10.89
N PRO A 34 3.53 13.49 12.11
CA PRO A 34 2.16 13.15 12.45
C PRO A 34 1.35 14.46 12.53
N ARG A 35 0.65 14.81 11.44
CA ARG A 35 -0.34 15.90 11.46
C ARG A 35 -1.68 15.37 11.93
N ASP A 36 -2.23 15.99 12.98
CA ASP A 36 -3.63 15.85 13.37
C ASP A 36 -4.49 16.17 12.15
N SER A 37 -5.29 15.19 11.72
CA SER A 37 -6.10 15.30 10.51
C SER A 37 -7.30 16.20 10.74
N ASP A 38 -7.21 17.45 10.29
CA ASP A 38 -8.37 18.31 10.01
C ASP A 38 -9.15 17.71 8.82
N PRO A 39 -10.48 17.45 8.92
CA PRO A 39 -11.27 16.84 7.85
C PRO A 39 -11.21 17.56 6.48
N GLY A 40 -10.69 18.79 6.42
CA GLY A 40 -10.55 19.59 5.21
C GLY A 40 -9.26 19.37 4.38
N GLU A 41 -8.21 18.73 4.92
CA GLU A 41 -6.91 18.61 4.22
C GLU A 41 -6.84 17.49 3.16
N ASP A 42 -7.79 16.56 3.15
CA ASP A 42 -7.79 15.41 2.24
C ASP A 42 -8.27 15.72 0.80
N VAL A 43 -8.66 16.97 0.52
CA VAL A 43 -9.23 17.39 -0.77
C VAL A 43 -8.26 18.28 -1.51
N GLU A 44 -7.54 17.71 -2.48
CA GLU A 44 -6.77 18.51 -3.44
C GLU A 44 -7.73 19.03 -4.52
N VAL A 45 -7.88 20.35 -4.60
CA VAL A 45 -8.73 21.01 -5.60
C VAL A 45 -8.02 21.00 -6.95
N VAL A 46 -8.61 20.31 -7.91
CA VAL A 46 -8.16 20.31 -9.30
C VAL A 46 -8.40 21.71 -9.88
N ASN A 47 -7.34 22.36 -10.37
CA ASN A 47 -7.48 23.68 -10.98
C ASN A 47 -8.12 23.59 -12.38
N THR A 48 -8.52 24.74 -12.95
CA THR A 48 -9.22 24.78 -14.25
C THR A 48 -8.40 24.17 -15.39
N GLU A 49 -7.08 24.39 -15.41
CA GLU A 49 -6.20 23.85 -16.46
C GLU A 49 -6.10 22.32 -16.38
N GLN A 50 -5.89 21.78 -15.18
CA GLN A 50 -5.90 20.35 -14.90
C GLN A 50 -7.26 19.72 -15.25
N GLY A 51 -8.36 20.41 -14.94
CA GLY A 51 -9.72 20.00 -15.32
C GLY A 51 -9.92 19.93 -16.83
N ASN A 52 -9.37 20.89 -17.57
CA ASN A 52 -9.41 20.89 -19.04
C ASN A 52 -8.60 19.72 -19.63
N VAL A 53 -7.42 19.42 -19.08
CA VAL A 53 -6.60 18.27 -19.50
C VAL A 53 -7.34 16.95 -19.27
N LEU A 54 -7.95 16.78 -18.09
CA LEU A 54 -8.75 15.59 -17.79
C LEU A 54 -9.95 15.46 -18.72
N SER A 55 -10.66 16.56 -18.99
CA SER A 55 -11.81 16.59 -19.91
C SER A 55 -11.40 16.20 -21.32
N HIS A 56 -10.24 16.66 -21.78
CA HIS A 56 -9.70 16.27 -23.08
C HIS A 56 -9.43 14.75 -23.16
N ILE A 57 -8.77 14.17 -22.15
CA ILE A 57 -8.52 12.72 -22.09
C ILE A 57 -9.85 11.95 -22.06
N ILE A 58 -10.80 12.37 -21.23
CA ILE A 58 -12.12 11.73 -21.10
C ILE A 58 -12.88 11.73 -22.43
N SER A 59 -12.82 12.82 -23.20
CA SER A 59 -13.51 12.92 -24.49
C SER A 59 -12.99 11.94 -25.56
N GLN A 60 -11.78 11.40 -25.40
CA GLN A 60 -11.20 10.40 -26.30
C GLN A 60 -11.57 8.96 -25.92
N LEU A 61 -12.18 8.76 -24.75
CA LEU A 61 -12.46 7.42 -24.19
C LEU A 61 -13.90 7.00 -24.46
N ARG A 62 -14.08 5.70 -24.70
CA ARG A 62 -15.40 5.06 -24.74
C ARG A 62 -15.63 4.28 -23.43
N PRO A 63 -16.85 4.25 -22.87
CA PRO A 63 -17.15 3.39 -21.73
C PRO A 63 -16.69 1.95 -21.97
N GLY A 64 -15.99 1.37 -20.99
CA GLY A 64 -15.33 0.07 -21.07
C GLY A 64 -13.86 0.11 -21.49
N ALA A 65 -13.31 1.27 -21.90
CA ALA A 65 -11.91 1.40 -22.28
C ALA A 65 -10.95 1.01 -21.15
N ASP A 66 -9.91 0.25 -21.49
CA ASP A 66 -8.81 -0.13 -20.59
C ASP A 66 -7.85 1.06 -20.43
N LEU A 67 -7.77 1.59 -19.21
CA LEU A 67 -6.95 2.74 -18.88
C LEU A 67 -5.48 2.40 -18.59
N SER A 68 -5.10 1.12 -18.56
CA SER A 68 -3.70 0.73 -18.37
C SER A 68 -2.77 1.19 -19.50
N ARG A 69 -3.35 1.50 -20.68
CA ARG A 69 -2.65 1.98 -21.87
C ARG A 69 -2.74 3.49 -22.07
N VAL A 70 -3.46 4.19 -21.18
CA VAL A 70 -3.65 5.63 -21.26
C VAL A 70 -2.68 6.30 -20.28
N THR A 71 -1.81 7.16 -20.81
CA THR A 71 -0.91 7.95 -19.97
C THR A 71 -1.71 9.02 -19.24
N LEU A 72 -1.76 8.88 -17.91
CA LEU A 72 -2.42 9.84 -17.04
C LEU A 72 -1.47 11.02 -16.74
N PRO A 73 -2.00 12.25 -16.56
CA PRO A 73 -1.18 13.40 -16.20
C PRO A 73 -0.46 13.21 -14.86
N THR A 74 0.74 13.78 -14.73
CA THR A 74 1.58 13.60 -13.54
C THR A 74 0.99 14.20 -12.26
N PHE A 75 0.10 15.20 -12.37
CA PHE A 75 -0.53 15.83 -11.21
C PHE A 75 -1.53 14.91 -10.47
N ILE A 76 -1.99 13.82 -11.10
CA ILE A 76 -2.81 12.80 -10.43
C ILE A 76 -1.99 11.59 -9.96
N LEU A 77 -0.66 11.68 -9.97
CA LEU A 77 0.24 10.63 -9.52
C LEU A 77 0.81 10.94 -8.13
N GLU A 78 0.88 9.94 -7.25
CA GLU A 78 1.69 10.03 -6.04
C GLU A 78 3.14 9.65 -6.36
N PRO A 79 4.15 10.21 -5.67
CA PRO A 79 5.56 9.95 -5.92
C PRO A 79 6.02 8.59 -5.36
N ARG A 80 5.18 7.56 -5.43
CA ARG A 80 5.46 6.19 -4.97
C ARG A 80 5.08 5.20 -6.06
N SER A 81 5.96 4.22 -6.26
CA SER A 81 5.67 3.05 -7.09
C SER A 81 4.57 2.21 -6.45
N MET A 82 3.76 1.50 -7.25
CA MET A 82 2.82 0.51 -6.71
C MET A 82 3.54 -0.53 -5.82
N LEU A 83 4.79 -0.87 -6.14
CA LEU A 83 5.59 -1.81 -5.35
C LEU A 83 5.84 -1.32 -3.93
N GLU A 84 6.07 -0.02 -3.79
CA GLU A 84 6.20 0.65 -2.51
C GLU A 84 4.83 0.86 -1.86
N ARG A 85 3.79 1.19 -2.63
CA ARG A 85 2.43 1.44 -2.11
C ARG A 85 1.86 0.25 -1.34
N ILE A 86 2.17 -0.97 -1.78
CA ILE A 86 1.75 -2.21 -1.11
C ILE A 86 2.23 -2.26 0.35
N THR A 87 3.36 -1.64 0.68
CA THR A 87 3.92 -1.70 2.05
C THR A 87 3.04 -1.02 3.10
N ASN A 88 2.11 -0.16 2.67
CA ASN A 88 1.11 0.45 3.57
C ASN A 88 0.30 -0.62 4.32
N PHE A 89 0.05 -1.79 3.71
CA PHE A 89 -0.67 -2.88 4.37
C PHE A 89 0.10 -3.51 5.54
N MET A 90 1.42 -3.31 5.62
CA MET A 90 2.29 -3.82 6.68
C MET A 90 2.76 -2.72 7.64
N ALA A 91 2.25 -1.49 7.49
CA ALA A 91 2.67 -0.32 8.28
C ALA A 91 2.02 -0.24 9.67
N VAL A 92 1.18 -1.20 10.06
CA VAL A 92 0.51 -1.25 11.37
C VAL A 92 0.97 -2.49 12.15
N PRO A 93 2.20 -2.49 12.71
CA PRO A 93 2.77 -3.67 13.37
C PRO A 93 1.94 -4.13 14.58
N ASP A 94 1.31 -3.21 15.30
CA ASP A 94 0.56 -3.52 16.53
C ASP A 94 -0.64 -4.43 16.27
N THR A 95 -1.18 -4.41 15.04
CA THR A 95 -2.26 -5.32 14.62
C THR A 95 -1.72 -6.59 13.96
N LEU A 96 -0.48 -6.56 13.44
CA LEU A 96 0.15 -7.64 12.68
C LEU A 96 0.91 -8.63 13.58
N LEU A 97 1.81 -8.13 14.43
CA LEU A 97 2.77 -8.94 15.18
C LEU A 97 2.10 -9.88 16.20
N PRO A 98 1.01 -9.50 16.89
CA PRO A 98 0.35 -10.39 17.85
C PRO A 98 -0.47 -11.53 17.23
N LEU A 99 -0.77 -11.51 15.92
CA LEU A 99 -1.69 -12.48 15.30
C LEU A 99 -1.36 -13.95 15.60
N PRO A 100 -0.09 -14.39 15.59
CA PRO A 100 0.26 -15.80 15.80
C PRO A 100 0.12 -16.26 17.25
N THR A 101 0.05 -15.34 18.22
CA THR A 101 -0.05 -15.64 19.65
C THR A 101 -1.49 -15.82 20.12
N ILE A 102 -2.48 -15.43 19.32
CA ILE A 102 -3.90 -15.62 19.62
C ILE A 102 -4.25 -17.10 19.45
N ASP A 103 -4.66 -17.77 20.52
CA ASP A 103 -4.95 -19.21 20.48
C ASP A 103 -6.33 -19.53 19.90
N ASP A 104 -7.37 -18.81 20.33
CA ASP A 104 -8.72 -19.01 19.82
C ASP A 104 -8.79 -18.70 18.31
N PRO A 105 -9.20 -19.68 17.47
CA PRO A 105 -9.18 -19.52 16.01
C PRO A 105 -10.15 -18.46 15.51
N VAL A 106 -11.28 -18.25 16.18
CA VAL A 106 -12.26 -17.23 15.78
C VAL A 106 -11.71 -15.84 16.08
N GLN A 107 -11.15 -15.64 17.28
CA GLN A 107 -10.50 -14.38 17.65
C GLN A 107 -9.32 -14.05 16.76
N ARG A 108 -8.51 -15.06 16.38
CA ARG A 108 -7.40 -14.88 15.45
C ARG A 108 -7.90 -14.47 14.07
N PHE A 109 -8.97 -15.08 13.55
CA PHE A 109 -9.58 -14.68 12.29
C PHE A 109 -10.11 -13.24 12.32
N VAL A 110 -10.77 -12.84 13.41
CA VAL A 110 -11.22 -11.46 13.61
C VAL A 110 -10.02 -10.50 13.65
N ALA A 111 -8.93 -10.87 14.32
CA ALA A 111 -7.72 -10.05 14.37
C ALA A 111 -7.02 -9.93 13.00
N VAL A 112 -6.95 -11.00 12.22
CA VAL A 112 -6.45 -10.98 10.82
C VAL A 112 -7.31 -10.02 9.97
N THR A 113 -8.63 -10.08 10.14
CA THR A 113 -9.56 -9.17 9.44
C THR A 113 -9.30 -7.71 9.84
N LYS A 114 -9.13 -7.44 11.14
CA LYS A 114 -8.79 -6.11 11.65
C LYS A 114 -7.47 -5.60 11.08
N PHE A 115 -6.43 -6.43 11.08
CA PHE A 115 -5.14 -6.11 10.46
C PHE A 115 -5.33 -5.73 8.98
N TYR A 116 -6.00 -6.58 8.20
CA TYR A 116 -6.21 -6.34 6.78
C TYR A 116 -6.96 -5.03 6.49
N LEU A 117 -7.99 -4.73 7.28
CA LEU A 117 -8.76 -3.50 7.14
C LEU A 117 -7.97 -2.25 7.58
N SER A 118 -7.02 -2.40 8.51
CA SER A 118 -6.24 -1.29 9.04
C SER A 118 -5.33 -0.61 8.00
N GLY A 119 -4.91 -1.31 6.95
CA GLY A 119 -4.01 -0.74 5.93
C GLY A 119 -4.66 0.22 4.92
N TRP A 120 -5.98 0.22 4.78
CA TRP A 120 -6.68 0.92 3.69
C TRP A 120 -6.80 2.43 3.88
N HIS A 121 -6.76 2.91 5.13
CA HIS A 121 -6.87 4.35 5.41
C HIS A 121 -5.58 5.13 5.08
N ILE A 122 -4.46 4.43 4.85
CA ILE A 122 -3.17 5.04 4.56
C ILE A 122 -3.14 5.44 3.08
N LYS A 123 -3.57 6.67 2.78
CA LYS A 123 -3.62 7.23 1.43
C LYS A 123 -3.11 8.68 1.39
N PRO A 124 -2.53 9.12 0.25
CA PRO A 124 -2.22 10.51 0.07
C PRO A 124 -3.50 11.35 0.13
N PRO A 125 -3.41 12.63 0.53
CA PRO A 125 -4.50 13.56 0.33
C PRO A 125 -4.81 13.68 -1.17
N GLY A 126 -6.10 13.82 -1.50
CA GLY A 126 -6.59 13.90 -2.87
C GLY A 126 -6.70 12.54 -3.60
N VAL A 127 -7.00 12.63 -4.90
CA VAL A 127 -7.14 11.47 -5.79
C VAL A 127 -5.83 11.24 -6.52
N LYS A 128 -4.87 10.58 -5.86
CA LYS A 128 -3.57 10.22 -6.46
C LYS A 128 -3.44 8.72 -6.69
N LYS A 129 -2.92 8.35 -7.87
CA LYS A 129 -2.61 6.97 -8.25
C LYS A 129 -1.10 6.72 -8.10
N PRO A 130 -0.66 5.57 -7.57
CA PRO A 130 0.75 5.21 -7.59
C PRO A 130 1.28 5.10 -9.02
N LEU A 131 2.58 5.31 -9.17
CA LEU A 131 3.28 5.07 -10.42
C LEU A 131 3.12 3.60 -10.83
N ASN A 132 2.83 3.37 -12.11
CA ASN A 132 2.77 2.02 -12.69
C ASN A 132 4.21 1.49 -12.83
N PRO A 133 4.59 0.43 -12.12
CA PRO A 133 5.98 -0.04 -12.15
C PRO A 133 6.37 -0.53 -13.54
N VAL A 134 7.64 -0.34 -13.90
CA VAL A 134 8.21 -0.92 -15.14
C VAL A 134 8.45 -2.42 -14.97
N LEU A 135 8.48 -3.18 -16.07
CA LEU A 135 8.74 -4.62 -16.00
C LEU A 135 10.11 -4.89 -15.35
N GLY A 136 10.15 -5.78 -14.35
CA GLY A 136 11.37 -6.11 -13.61
C GLY A 136 11.78 -5.07 -12.57
N GLU A 137 11.00 -4.00 -12.37
CA GLU A 137 11.21 -3.10 -11.23
C GLU A 137 11.10 -3.88 -9.93
N THR A 138 12.01 -3.62 -8.98
CA THR A 138 12.02 -4.24 -7.65
C THR A 138 11.97 -3.18 -6.57
N PHE A 139 11.26 -3.47 -5.49
CA PHE A 139 11.30 -2.65 -4.28
C PHE A 139 11.52 -3.53 -3.05
N THR A 140 12.49 -3.14 -2.21
CA THR A 140 12.84 -3.87 -0.98
C THR A 140 12.90 -2.93 0.21
N GLY A 141 12.45 -3.40 1.36
CA GLY A 141 12.49 -2.64 2.60
C GLY A 141 12.43 -3.54 3.82
N TYR A 142 12.64 -2.95 4.99
CA TYR A 142 12.48 -3.63 6.26
C TYR A 142 11.90 -2.68 7.32
N TRP A 143 11.38 -3.25 8.39
CA TRP A 143 10.96 -2.52 9.60
C TRP A 143 11.77 -3.00 10.78
N ASP A 144 12.29 -2.06 11.57
CA ASP A 144 12.76 -2.34 12.93
C ASP A 144 11.56 -2.22 13.89
N TYR A 145 11.30 -3.29 14.64
CA TYR A 145 10.20 -3.34 15.60
C TYR A 145 10.66 -2.95 17.01
N PRO A 146 9.75 -2.48 17.90
CA PRO A 146 10.09 -2.07 19.26
C PRO A 146 10.74 -3.18 20.11
N ASP A 147 10.49 -4.44 19.79
CA ASP A 147 11.08 -5.62 20.45
C ASP A 147 12.49 -5.98 19.94
N GLY A 148 13.08 -5.15 19.07
CA GLY A 148 14.40 -5.36 18.47
C GLY A 148 14.40 -6.38 17.32
N THR A 149 13.24 -6.89 16.91
CA THR A 149 13.11 -7.81 15.78
C THR A 149 12.87 -7.05 14.46
N ARG A 150 12.89 -7.76 13.33
CA ARG A 150 12.72 -7.18 11.99
C ARG A 150 11.67 -7.88 11.15
N GLY A 151 10.98 -7.07 10.35
CA GLY A 151 10.17 -7.52 9.21
C GLY A 151 10.86 -7.16 7.90
N TYR A 152 10.78 -8.03 6.90
CA TYR A 152 11.43 -7.87 5.60
C TYR A 152 10.38 -7.87 4.49
N TYR A 153 10.54 -7.00 3.50
CA TYR A 153 9.68 -6.90 2.33
C TYR A 153 10.49 -6.91 1.05
N ILE A 154 10.01 -7.67 0.06
CA ILE A 154 10.55 -7.75 -1.29
C ILE A 154 9.37 -7.75 -2.25
N SER A 155 9.46 -6.99 -3.33
CA SER A 155 8.46 -7.01 -4.39
C SER A 155 9.08 -6.77 -5.75
N GLU A 156 8.41 -7.26 -6.78
CA GLU A 156 8.83 -7.17 -8.17
C GLU A 156 7.61 -6.99 -9.07
N GLN A 157 7.75 -6.15 -10.09
CA GLN A 157 6.81 -6.09 -11.20
C GLN A 157 7.06 -7.24 -12.18
N THR A 158 6.30 -8.32 -12.00
CA THR A 158 6.49 -9.57 -12.76
C THR A 158 5.72 -9.61 -14.08
N SER A 159 4.89 -8.61 -14.39
CA SER A 159 4.27 -8.42 -15.71
C SER A 159 3.86 -6.96 -15.91
N HIS A 160 3.94 -6.45 -17.15
CA HIS A 160 3.49 -5.10 -17.49
C HIS A 160 2.21 -5.08 -18.34
N HIS A 161 1.97 -6.11 -19.15
CA HIS A 161 0.77 -6.25 -19.99
C HIS A 161 0.18 -7.67 -19.90
N PRO A 162 -0.77 -7.94 -18.99
CA PRO A 162 -1.36 -7.01 -18.02
C PRO A 162 -0.43 -6.70 -16.83
N PRO A 163 -0.60 -5.56 -16.12
CA PRO A 163 0.19 -5.23 -14.93
C PRO A 163 0.00 -6.27 -13.82
N LYS A 164 1.11 -6.79 -13.28
CA LYS A 164 1.14 -7.69 -12.13
C LYS A 164 2.37 -7.41 -11.28
N SER A 165 2.15 -7.12 -10.01
CA SER A 165 3.19 -7.04 -8.99
C SER A 165 3.12 -8.29 -8.11
N SER A 166 4.26 -8.87 -7.79
CA SER A 166 4.39 -9.93 -6.79
C SER A 166 5.11 -9.37 -5.58
N TYR A 167 4.71 -9.76 -4.38
CA TYR A 167 5.35 -9.30 -3.15
C TYR A 167 5.46 -10.42 -2.12
N PHE A 168 6.46 -10.27 -1.27
CA PHE A 168 6.80 -11.14 -0.17
C PHE A 168 7.07 -10.28 1.06
N TYR A 169 6.50 -10.67 2.18
CA TYR A 169 6.79 -10.11 3.48
C TYR A 169 7.02 -11.23 4.50
N MET A 170 7.97 -11.03 5.41
CA MET A 170 8.21 -11.97 6.50
C MET A 170 8.69 -11.26 7.77
N ALA A 171 8.11 -11.64 8.90
CA ALA A 171 8.62 -11.32 10.24
C ALA A 171 9.00 -12.64 10.93
N PRO A 172 10.27 -13.11 10.77
CA PRO A 172 10.66 -14.45 11.19
C PRO A 172 10.55 -14.68 12.71
N ALA A 173 10.89 -13.67 13.52
CA ALA A 173 10.79 -13.74 14.97
C ALA A 173 9.32 -13.93 15.42
N HIS A 174 8.39 -13.30 14.70
CA HIS A 174 6.96 -13.38 14.93
C HIS A 174 6.29 -14.54 14.21
N LYS A 175 7.01 -15.37 13.44
CA LYS A 175 6.46 -16.53 12.71
C LYS A 175 5.42 -16.17 11.64
N ILE A 176 5.48 -14.94 11.09
CA ILE A 176 4.55 -14.46 10.05
C ILE A 176 5.23 -14.49 8.70
N ARG A 177 4.52 -15.01 7.69
CA ARG A 177 4.85 -14.86 6.27
C ARG A 177 3.61 -14.41 5.50
N ILE A 178 3.79 -13.46 4.59
CA ILE A 178 2.76 -13.04 3.64
C ILE A 178 3.37 -13.10 2.25
N ASP A 179 2.72 -13.84 1.36
CA ASP A 179 3.02 -13.83 -0.08
C ASP A 179 1.81 -13.28 -0.80
N GLY A 180 1.99 -12.48 -1.84
CA GLY A 180 0.85 -12.04 -2.61
C GLY A 180 1.15 -11.51 -3.99
N THR A 181 0.06 -11.27 -4.71
CA THR A 181 0.08 -10.63 -6.02
C THR A 181 -0.97 -9.55 -6.08
N LEU A 182 -0.67 -8.48 -6.82
CA LEU A 182 -1.56 -7.37 -7.10
C LEU A 182 -1.66 -7.19 -8.62
N LYS A 183 -2.88 -7.22 -9.15
CA LYS A 183 -3.20 -7.15 -10.58
C LYS A 183 -4.27 -6.08 -10.81
N PRO A 184 -3.90 -4.79 -10.77
CA PRO A 184 -4.85 -3.72 -11.00
C PRO A 184 -5.31 -3.72 -12.46
N ARG A 185 -6.62 -3.66 -12.68
CA ARG A 185 -7.23 -3.41 -14.00
C ARG A 185 -8.07 -2.15 -13.94
N SER A 186 -7.65 -1.10 -14.64
CA SER A 186 -8.37 0.17 -14.67
C SER A 186 -9.32 0.21 -15.86
N LYS A 187 -10.60 0.52 -15.64
CA LYS A 187 -11.60 0.73 -16.69
C LYS A 187 -12.25 2.10 -16.58
N PHE A 188 -12.43 2.74 -17.72
CA PHE A 188 -13.29 3.90 -17.85
C PHE A 188 -14.76 3.48 -17.91
N LEU A 189 -15.62 4.11 -17.13
CA LEU A 189 -17.05 3.77 -16.98
C LEU A 189 -17.97 4.94 -17.38
N GLY A 190 -17.45 5.94 -18.09
CA GLY A 190 -18.18 7.18 -18.36
C GLY A 190 -17.86 8.23 -17.31
N ASN A 191 -18.81 8.55 -16.42
CA ASN A 191 -18.56 9.52 -15.34
C ASN A 191 -17.74 8.95 -14.16
N SER A 192 -17.07 7.82 -14.35
CA SER A 192 -16.32 7.14 -13.29
C SER A 192 -15.16 6.36 -13.86
N VAL A 193 -14.16 6.11 -13.04
CA VAL A 193 -13.05 5.21 -13.31
C VAL A 193 -13.02 4.14 -12.23
N GLY A 194 -13.08 2.88 -12.65
CA GLY A 194 -12.98 1.73 -11.74
C GLY A 194 -11.57 1.16 -11.79
N SER A 195 -10.94 0.94 -10.63
CA SER A 195 -9.75 0.10 -10.51
C SER A 195 -10.16 -1.23 -9.89
N PHE A 196 -10.25 -2.27 -10.72
CA PHE A 196 -10.55 -3.62 -10.29
C PHE A 196 -9.26 -4.26 -9.79
N MET A 197 -9.19 -4.50 -8.49
CA MET A 197 -8.02 -5.10 -7.86
C MET A 197 -8.18 -6.62 -7.89
N GLU A 198 -7.53 -7.25 -8.86
CA GLU A 198 -7.34 -8.70 -8.85
C GLU A 198 -6.05 -9.02 -8.06
N GLY A 199 -5.95 -10.24 -7.53
CA GLY A 199 -4.82 -10.62 -6.72
C GLY A 199 -5.22 -11.54 -5.58
N ILE A 200 -4.22 -12.12 -4.93
CA ILE A 200 -4.39 -12.95 -3.74
C ILE A 200 -3.25 -12.58 -2.80
N ALA A 201 -3.57 -12.44 -1.51
CA ALA A 201 -2.60 -12.40 -0.42
C ALA A 201 -2.79 -13.66 0.42
N VAL A 202 -1.71 -14.36 0.74
CA VAL A 202 -1.68 -15.56 1.56
C VAL A 202 -0.84 -15.27 2.78
N MET A 203 -1.47 -15.22 3.95
CA MET A 203 -0.80 -15.10 5.25
C MET A 203 -0.67 -16.48 5.89
N ARG A 204 0.53 -16.80 6.40
CA ARG A 204 0.81 -18.06 7.11
C ARG A 204 1.49 -17.79 8.44
N PHE A 205 1.17 -18.63 9.42
CA PHE A 205 1.77 -18.65 10.75
C PHE A 205 2.58 -19.92 10.95
N PHE A 206 3.90 -19.84 11.12
CA PHE A 206 4.77 -21.04 11.17
C PHE A 206 4.73 -21.79 12.50
N ASN A 207 4.12 -21.22 13.53
CA ASN A 207 3.86 -21.90 14.80
C ASN A 207 2.51 -22.64 14.81
N ARG A 208 1.77 -22.62 13.70
CA ARG A 208 0.44 -23.25 13.59
C ARG A 208 0.36 -24.07 12.31
N ASN A 209 -0.32 -25.20 12.36
CA ASN A 209 -0.59 -26.04 11.18
C ASN A 209 -1.85 -25.55 10.43
N GLU A 210 -1.95 -24.24 10.19
CA GLU A 210 -3.04 -23.60 9.47
C GLU A 210 -2.57 -23.31 8.03
N ARG A 211 -3.32 -23.82 7.04
CA ARG A 211 -2.96 -23.75 5.62
C ARG A 211 -3.71 -22.63 4.90
#